data_AF-A0A2A4TVF8-F1
#
_entry.id   AF-A0A2A4TVF8-F1
#
_cell.length_a   1.000
_cell.length_b   1.000
_cell.length_c   1.000
_cell.angle_alpha   90.00
_cell.angle_beta   90.00
_cell.angle_gamma   90.00
#
_symmetry.space_group_name_H-M   'P 1'
#
loop_
_entity.id
_entity.type
_entity.pdbx_description
1 polymer ?
#
loop_
_entity_poly.entity_id
_entity_poly.type
_entity_poly.pdbx_seq_one_letter_code
_entity_poly.pdbx_strand_id
1 'polypeptide(L)'
;MNLLNLYFTPFATALVLVAIYFSEPDKVTKYWSFGILAVSLGVNHWFSKNTYRFFGWATQLKIVQIWLTFLWSAALAYLLMPYWAPMWLLLIMPPVTAALYQDKWKTLGTGVVCGATLLVLYYLRQRSVGLYLGDQRWAMAFSHAAFIPVLGLFVHSLAETALRMRDIGTRT
;
A
#
# COMPACT_ATOMS: atom_id res chain seq x y z
N MET A 1 4.44 -7.92 13.79
CA MET A 1 3.05 -7.88 13.27
C MET A 1 2.20 -6.78 13.88
N ASN A 2 2.48 -6.32 15.10
CA ASN A 2 1.71 -5.24 15.71
C ASN A 2 1.86 -3.91 14.95
N LEU A 3 3.09 -3.52 14.59
CA LEU A 3 3.36 -2.26 13.85
C LEU A 3 2.59 -2.12 12.52
N LEU A 4 2.36 -3.22 11.79
CA LEU A 4 1.64 -3.17 10.51
C LEU A 4 0.18 -2.80 10.72
N ASN A 5 -0.54 -3.57 11.53
CA ASN A 5 -1.95 -3.30 11.77
C ASN A 5 -2.17 -2.03 12.60
N LEU A 6 -1.21 -1.66 13.45
CA LEU A 6 -1.31 -0.50 14.32
C LEU A 6 -1.23 0.83 13.56
N TYR A 7 -0.48 0.90 12.45
CA TYR A 7 -0.27 2.16 11.73
C TYR A 7 -0.73 2.11 10.27
N PHE A 8 -0.55 1.00 9.57
CA PHE A 8 -0.82 0.94 8.14
C PHE A 8 -2.30 0.74 7.84
N THR A 9 -2.96 -0.11 8.61
CA THR A 9 -4.42 -0.31 8.47
C THR A 9 -5.22 0.96 8.80
N PRO A 10 -4.96 1.69 9.90
CA PRO A 10 -5.66 2.96 10.16
C PRO A 10 -5.29 4.04 9.15
N PHE A 11 -4.07 4.09 8.63
CA PHE A 11 -3.71 5.01 7.55
C PHE A 11 -4.56 4.77 6.29
N ALA A 12 -4.60 3.54 5.80
CA ALA A 12 -5.41 3.20 4.62
C ALA A 12 -6.90 3.47 4.87
N THR A 13 -7.39 3.15 6.06
CA THR A 13 -8.78 3.40 6.46
C THR A 13 -9.10 4.88 6.48
N ALA A 14 -8.27 5.70 7.13
CA ALA A 14 -8.44 7.15 7.16
C ALA A 14 -8.41 7.74 5.75
N LEU A 15 -7.48 7.30 4.91
CA LEU A 15 -7.35 7.76 3.54
C LEU A 15 -8.53 7.31 2.66
N VAL A 16 -9.16 6.17 2.90
CA VAL A 16 -10.39 5.81 2.16
C VAL A 16 -11.60 6.60 2.68
N LEU A 17 -11.73 6.73 4.00
CA LEU A 17 -12.86 7.45 4.62
C LEU A 17 -12.87 8.93 4.24
N VAL A 18 -11.71 9.58 4.28
CA VAL A 18 -11.59 11.00 3.88
C VAL A 18 -11.86 11.15 2.37
N ALA A 19 -11.48 10.19 1.52
CA ALA A 19 -11.84 10.19 0.09
C ALA A 19 -13.35 10.19 -0.10
N ILE A 20 -14.03 9.30 0.61
CA ILE A 20 -15.47 9.11 0.49
C ILE A 20 -16.22 10.31 1.08
N TYR A 21 -15.71 10.90 2.15
CA TYR A 21 -16.34 12.03 2.82
C TYR A 21 -16.24 13.32 1.99
N PHE A 22 -15.06 13.66 1.48
CA PHE A 22 -14.85 14.93 0.77
C PHE A 22 -15.20 14.89 -0.71
N SER A 23 -15.03 13.75 -1.38
CA SER A 23 -15.14 13.70 -2.82
C SER A 23 -16.50 13.20 -3.33
N GLU A 24 -17.45 12.95 -2.43
CA GLU A 24 -18.82 12.49 -2.69
C GLU A 24 -18.95 11.57 -3.92
N PRO A 25 -18.28 10.40 -3.91
CA PRO A 25 -18.27 9.51 -5.07
C PRO A 25 -19.67 8.98 -5.40
N ASP A 26 -19.85 8.52 -6.63
CA ASP A 26 -21.10 7.90 -7.06
C ASP A 26 -21.47 6.73 -6.15
N LYS A 27 -22.78 6.45 -6.05
CA LYS A 27 -23.31 5.44 -5.11
C LYS A 27 -22.61 4.08 -5.30
N VAL A 28 -22.33 3.69 -6.53
CA VAL A 28 -21.72 2.39 -6.85
C VAL A 28 -20.26 2.36 -6.36
N THR A 29 -19.44 3.35 -6.74
CA THR A 29 -18.04 3.45 -6.28
C THR A 29 -17.94 3.54 -4.76
N LYS A 30 -18.86 4.26 -4.11
CA LYS A 30 -18.94 4.35 -2.65
C LYS A 30 -19.16 2.98 -2.01
N TYR A 31 -20.17 2.23 -2.44
CA TYR A 31 -20.47 0.90 -1.87
C TYR A 31 -19.34 -0.11 -2.14
N TRP A 32 -18.77 -0.11 -3.35
CA TRP A 32 -17.62 -0.98 -3.66
C TRP A 32 -16.39 -0.64 -2.82
N SER A 33 -16.09 0.65 -2.64
CA SER A 33 -14.95 1.08 -1.84
C SER A 33 -15.12 0.69 -0.37
N PHE A 34 -16.32 0.86 0.20
CA PHE A 34 -16.63 0.37 1.55
C PHE A 34 -16.56 -1.15 1.65
N GLY A 35 -17.07 -1.88 0.65
CA GLY A 35 -17.01 -3.33 0.61
C GLY A 35 -15.57 -3.85 0.62
N ILE A 36 -14.73 -3.31 -0.27
CA ILE A 36 -13.31 -3.67 -0.34
C ILE A 36 -12.59 -3.30 0.96
N LEU A 37 -12.87 -2.11 1.52
CA LEU A 37 -12.29 -1.69 2.80
C LEU A 37 -12.68 -2.66 3.92
N ALA A 38 -13.97 -2.97 4.08
CA ALA A 38 -14.46 -3.89 5.11
C ALA A 38 -13.87 -5.29 4.97
N VAL A 39 -13.81 -5.83 3.75
CA VAL A 39 -13.18 -7.12 3.46
C VAL A 39 -11.69 -7.06 3.80
N SER A 40 -10.98 -6.00 3.41
CA SER A 40 -9.55 -5.85 3.71
C SER A 40 -9.29 -5.81 5.22
N LEU A 41 -10.14 -5.15 6.00
CA LEU A 41 -10.06 -5.10 7.46
C LEU A 41 -10.32 -6.46 8.08
N GLY A 42 -11.37 -7.17 7.63
CA GLY A 42 -11.69 -8.51 8.10
C GLY A 42 -10.57 -9.51 7.82
N VAL A 43 -10.02 -9.49 6.60
CA VAL A 43 -8.90 -10.33 6.19
C VAL A 43 -7.64 -9.99 7.00
N ASN A 44 -7.28 -8.71 7.15
CA ASN A 44 -6.13 -8.30 7.97
C ASN A 44 -6.29 -8.71 9.43
N HIS A 45 -7.48 -8.56 10.01
CA HIS A 45 -7.77 -9.01 11.37
C HIS A 45 -7.60 -10.53 11.51
N TRP A 46 -8.11 -11.29 10.53
CA TRP A 46 -7.97 -12.74 10.50
C TRP A 46 -6.50 -13.18 10.44
N PHE A 47 -5.70 -12.60 9.53
CA PHE A 47 -4.25 -12.89 9.46
C PHE A 47 -3.54 -12.60 10.78
N SER A 48 -3.90 -11.48 11.43
CA SER A 48 -3.31 -11.06 12.70
C SER A 48 -3.57 -12.05 13.81
N LYS A 49 -4.80 -12.58 13.88
CA LYS A 49 -5.20 -13.58 14.88
C LYS A 49 -4.58 -14.95 14.60
N ASN A 50 -4.51 -15.36 13.33
CA ASN A 50 -4.09 -16.71 12.97
C ASN A 50 -2.57 -16.87 12.79
N THR A 51 -1.79 -15.80 12.73
CA THR A 51 -0.34 -15.95 12.50
C THR A 51 0.37 -16.68 13.64
N TYR A 52 -0.10 -16.55 14.89
CA TYR A 52 0.46 -17.30 16.02
C TYR A 52 0.16 -18.80 15.95
N ARG A 53 -0.91 -19.22 15.25
CA ARG A 53 -1.30 -20.62 15.12
C ARG A 53 -0.47 -21.39 14.11
N PHE A 54 0.15 -20.70 13.14
CA PHE A 54 0.87 -21.32 12.03
C PHE A 54 2.34 -20.85 11.99
N PHE A 55 3.09 -21.15 13.05
CA PHE A 55 4.49 -20.73 13.20
C PHE A 55 5.38 -21.15 12.02
N GLY A 56 5.20 -22.36 11.49
CA GLY A 56 5.95 -22.86 10.34
C GLY A 56 5.61 -22.19 9.00
N TRP A 57 4.45 -21.54 8.90
CA TRP A 57 3.99 -20.84 7.69
C TRP A 57 4.05 -19.32 7.83
N ALA A 58 4.58 -18.80 8.94
CA ALA A 58 4.58 -17.37 9.23
C ALA A 58 5.26 -16.54 8.13
N THR A 59 6.32 -17.06 7.49
CA THR A 59 7.00 -16.37 6.38
C THR A 59 6.12 -16.32 5.12
N GLN A 60 5.44 -17.41 4.77
CA GLN A 60 4.54 -17.47 3.63
C GLN A 60 3.32 -16.56 3.84
N LEU A 61 2.74 -16.57 5.05
CA LEU A 61 1.61 -15.71 5.42
C LEU A 61 1.95 -14.22 5.29
N LYS A 62 3.18 -13.80 5.63
CA LYS A 62 3.63 -12.41 5.44
C LYS A 62 3.72 -12.02 3.97
N ILE A 63 4.21 -12.92 3.11
CA ILE A 63 4.27 -12.69 1.66
C ILE A 63 2.85 -12.54 1.10
N VAL A 64 1.95 -13.46 1.46
CA VAL A 64 0.54 -13.40 1.07
C VAL A 64 -0.11 -12.09 1.55
N GLN A 65 0.17 -11.66 2.77
CA GLN A 65 -0.35 -10.40 3.31
C GLN A 65 0.11 -9.20 2.48
N ILE A 66 1.38 -9.11 2.09
CA ILE A 66 1.92 -8.02 1.24
C ILE A 66 1.13 -7.93 -0.08
N TRP A 67 0.94 -9.08 -0.74
CA TRP A 67 0.27 -9.12 -2.03
C TRP A 67 -1.25 -8.88 -1.92
N LEU A 68 -1.89 -9.33 -0.85
CA LEU A 68 -3.27 -8.99 -0.56
C LEU A 68 -3.42 -7.48 -0.31
N THR A 69 -2.54 -6.89 0.50
CA THR A 69 -2.51 -5.42 0.69
C THR A 69 -2.34 -4.72 -0.64
N PHE A 70 -1.46 -5.20 -1.52
CA PHE A 70 -1.32 -4.66 -2.87
C PHE A 70 -2.61 -4.73 -3.68
N LEU A 71 -3.29 -5.89 -3.70
CA LEU A 71 -4.53 -6.06 -4.46
C LEU A 71 -5.63 -5.11 -3.97
N TRP A 72 -5.82 -5.01 -2.66
CA TRP A 72 -6.81 -4.08 -2.08
C TRP A 72 -6.45 -2.63 -2.36
N SER A 73 -5.19 -2.26 -2.16
CA SER A 73 -4.69 -0.91 -2.43
C SER A 73 -4.84 -0.54 -3.91
N ALA A 74 -4.53 -1.45 -4.83
CA ALA A 74 -4.66 -1.21 -6.27
C ALA A 74 -6.12 -1.05 -6.69
N ALA A 75 -7.02 -1.89 -6.17
CA ALA A 75 -8.45 -1.79 -6.44
C ALA A 75 -9.05 -0.49 -5.89
N LEU A 76 -8.74 -0.14 -4.65
CA LEU A 76 -9.19 1.11 -4.01
C LEU A 76 -8.59 2.33 -4.70
N ALA A 77 -7.30 2.30 -5.03
CA ALA A 77 -6.65 3.37 -5.78
C ALA A 77 -7.30 3.55 -7.14
N TYR A 78 -7.57 2.47 -7.89
CA TYR A 78 -8.26 2.58 -9.17
C TYR A 78 -9.61 3.27 -8.99
N LEU A 79 -10.46 2.80 -8.06
CA LEU A 79 -11.80 3.31 -7.84
C LEU A 79 -11.83 4.78 -7.40
N LEU A 80 -10.97 5.15 -6.46
CA LEU A 80 -11.04 6.47 -5.79
C LEU A 80 -10.08 7.51 -6.37
N MET A 81 -9.10 7.13 -7.20
CA MET A 81 -8.15 8.07 -7.83
C MET A 81 -8.81 9.24 -8.58
N PRO A 82 -9.96 9.09 -9.28
CA PRO A 82 -10.64 10.23 -9.90
C PRO A 82 -11.20 11.23 -8.89
N TYR A 83 -11.50 10.78 -7.68
CA TYR A 83 -12.19 11.52 -6.64
C TYR A 83 -11.22 12.21 -5.69
N TRP A 84 -10.09 11.57 -5.39
CA TRP A 84 -9.09 12.14 -4.49
C TRP A 84 -7.65 11.93 -5.00
N ALA A 85 -6.91 13.03 -5.12
CA ALA A 85 -5.55 13.04 -5.65
C ALA A 85 -4.53 12.13 -4.92
N PRO A 86 -4.48 12.05 -3.56
CA PRO A 86 -3.47 11.28 -2.84
C PRO A 86 -3.77 9.78 -2.75
N MET A 87 -4.75 9.25 -3.49
CA MET A 87 -5.08 7.81 -3.46
C MET A 87 -3.93 6.90 -3.89
N TRP A 88 -2.98 7.42 -4.67
CA TRP A 88 -1.77 6.71 -5.05
C TRP A 88 -0.91 6.30 -3.84
N LEU A 89 -1.05 6.99 -2.70
CA LEU A 89 -0.35 6.65 -1.45
C LEU A 89 -0.72 5.26 -0.92
N LEU A 90 -1.88 4.71 -1.29
CA LEU A 90 -2.23 3.33 -0.94
C LEU A 90 -1.25 2.30 -1.50
N LEU A 91 -0.60 2.60 -2.63
CA LEU A 91 0.39 1.72 -3.26
C LEU A 91 1.77 1.79 -2.61
N ILE A 92 1.98 2.68 -1.63
CA ILE A 92 3.19 2.68 -0.79
C ILE A 92 3.12 1.57 0.28
N MET A 93 1.92 1.17 0.67
CA MET A 93 1.70 0.25 1.77
C MET A 93 2.38 -1.11 1.55
N PRO A 94 2.27 -1.74 0.35
CA PRO A 94 2.93 -3.02 0.09
C PRO A 94 4.47 -2.97 0.20
N PRO A 95 5.22 -2.05 -0.44
CA PRO A 95 6.67 -2.01 -0.29
C PRO A 95 7.11 -1.63 1.11
N VAL A 96 6.36 -0.79 1.83
CA VAL A 96 6.69 -0.53 3.24
C VAL A 96 6.47 -1.77 4.11
N THR A 97 5.43 -2.55 3.82
CA THR A 97 5.21 -3.85 4.48
C THR A 97 6.35 -4.83 4.16
N ALA A 98 6.77 -4.88 2.90
CA ALA A 98 7.90 -5.70 2.47
C ALA A 98 9.20 -5.27 3.16
N ALA A 99 9.43 -3.96 3.32
CA ALA A 99 10.60 -3.41 3.99
C ALA A 99 10.79 -3.94 5.43
N LEU A 100 9.68 -4.21 6.14
CA LEU A 100 9.69 -4.70 7.53
C LEU A 100 9.89 -6.22 7.65
N TYR A 101 9.63 -6.98 6.58
CA TYR A 101 9.54 -8.44 6.65
C TYR A 101 10.40 -9.19 5.62
N GLN A 102 10.94 -8.50 4.62
CA GLN A 102 11.65 -9.09 3.50
C GLN A 102 12.98 -8.37 3.24
N ASP A 103 13.81 -9.00 2.43
CA ASP A 103 15.11 -8.46 2.02
C ASP A 103 14.96 -7.20 1.17
N LYS A 104 16.02 -6.38 1.13
CA LYS A 104 16.12 -5.14 0.34
C LYS A 104 15.66 -5.32 -1.12
N TRP A 105 16.10 -6.39 -1.78
CA TRP A 105 15.77 -6.66 -3.18
C TRP A 105 14.30 -6.99 -3.40
N LYS A 106 13.68 -7.73 -2.47
CA LYS A 106 12.25 -8.05 -2.54
C LYS A 106 11.39 -6.82 -2.24
N THR A 107 11.85 -5.97 -1.33
CA THR A 107 11.25 -4.66 -1.05
C THR A 107 11.29 -3.77 -2.29
N LEU A 108 12.45 -3.67 -2.94
CA LEU A 108 12.61 -2.93 -4.18
C LEU A 108 11.68 -3.48 -5.28
N GLY A 109 11.67 -4.80 -5.47
CA GLY A 109 10.79 -5.46 -6.45
C GLY A 109 9.31 -5.15 -6.21
N THR A 110 8.86 -5.22 -4.96
CA THR A 110 7.49 -4.84 -4.57
C THR A 110 7.21 -3.37 -4.90
N GLY A 111 8.16 -2.47 -4.60
CA GLY A 111 8.04 -1.05 -4.90
C GLY A 111 7.97 -0.75 -6.39
N VAL A 112 8.78 -1.42 -7.21
CA VAL A 112 8.74 -1.31 -8.67
C VAL A 112 7.42 -1.82 -9.23
N VAL A 113 6.89 -2.95 -8.74
CA VAL A 113 5.57 -3.46 -9.15
C VAL A 113 4.46 -2.47 -8.78
N CYS A 114 4.48 -1.91 -7.58
CA CYS A 114 3.52 -0.88 -7.16
C CYS A 114 3.63 0.40 -8.00
N GLY A 115 4.84 0.89 -8.27
CA GLY A 115 5.07 2.06 -9.12
C GLY A 115 4.62 1.84 -10.57
N ALA A 116 4.95 0.68 -11.16
CA ALA A 116 4.49 0.30 -12.48
C ALA A 116 2.96 0.18 -12.54
N THR A 117 2.36 -0.43 -11.51
CA THR A 117 0.90 -0.52 -11.39
C THR A 117 0.27 0.87 -11.34
N LEU A 118 0.86 1.82 -10.59
CA LEU A 118 0.37 3.20 -10.56
C LEU A 118 0.32 3.83 -11.96
N LEU A 119 1.38 3.67 -12.77
CA LEU A 119 1.41 4.16 -14.14
C LEU A 119 0.33 3.51 -15.01
N VAL A 120 0.12 2.19 -14.84
CA VAL A 120 -0.97 1.47 -15.52
C VAL A 120 -2.33 2.02 -15.09
N LEU A 121 -2.55 2.34 -13.81
CA LEU A 121 -3.79 2.95 -13.35
C LEU A 121 -4.03 4.32 -13.99
N TYR A 122 -3.01 5.19 -14.05
CA TYR A 122 -3.10 6.47 -14.75
C TYR A 122 -3.44 6.28 -16.24
N TYR A 123 -2.77 5.34 -16.92
CA TYR A 123 -3.03 5.02 -18.32
C TYR A 123 -4.46 4.51 -18.56
N LEU A 124 -4.92 3.55 -17.74
CA LEU A 124 -6.27 3.00 -17.83
C LEU A 124 -7.32 4.09 -17.61
N ARG A 125 -7.07 5.02 -16.69
CA ARG A 125 -7.98 6.14 -16.43
C ARG A 125 -8.00 7.17 -17.55
N GLN A 126 -6.86 7.49 -18.17
CA GLN A 126 -6.82 8.29 -19.38
C GLN A 126 -7.69 7.68 -20.47
N ARG A 127 -7.62 6.35 -20.66
CA ARG A 127 -8.40 5.65 -21.67
C ARG A 127 -9.90 5.55 -21.33
N SER A 128 -10.25 5.30 -20.06
CA SER A 128 -11.64 5.08 -19.67
C SER A 128 -12.45 6.36 -19.51
N VAL A 129 -11.82 7.45 -19.05
CA VAL A 129 -12.50 8.72 -18.73
C VAL A 129 -12.25 9.78 -19.82
N GLY A 130 -11.38 9.51 -20.80
CA GLY A 130 -11.01 10.49 -21.84
C GLY A 130 -10.23 11.68 -21.29
N LEU A 131 -9.70 11.59 -20.07
CA LEU A 131 -8.84 12.60 -19.48
C LEU A 131 -7.48 12.55 -20.18
N TYR A 132 -7.26 13.45 -21.15
CA TYR A 132 -5.94 13.62 -21.73
C TYR A 132 -4.98 14.08 -20.63
N LEU A 133 -4.12 13.16 -20.19
CA LEU A 133 -3.02 13.47 -19.28
C LEU A 133 -2.02 14.25 -20.12
N GLY A 134 -2.04 15.58 -20.04
CA GLY A 134 -0.98 16.41 -20.63
C GLY A 134 0.38 16.10 -19.97
N ASP A 135 1.46 16.59 -20.58
CA ASP A 135 2.84 16.29 -20.18
C ASP A 135 3.11 16.50 -18.69
N GLN A 136 2.53 17.56 -18.11
CA GLN A 136 2.65 17.86 -16.68
C GLN A 136 2.08 16.76 -15.78
N ARG A 137 0.94 16.17 -16.14
CA ARG A 137 0.30 15.12 -15.34
C ARG A 137 1.01 13.78 -15.48
N TRP A 138 1.59 13.50 -16.64
CA TRP A 138 2.48 12.35 -16.81
C TRP A 138 3.75 12.51 -16.00
N ALA A 139 4.39 13.68 -16.02
CA ALA A 139 5.55 13.97 -15.18
C ALA A 139 5.24 13.76 -13.68
N MET A 140 4.06 14.20 -13.22
CA MET A 140 3.59 13.94 -11.86
C MET A 140 3.40 12.44 -11.60
N ALA A 141 2.74 11.70 -12.50
CA ALA A 141 2.52 10.26 -12.36
C ALA A 141 3.85 9.48 -12.29
N PHE A 142 4.83 9.83 -13.12
CA PHE A 142 6.18 9.26 -13.08
C PHE A 142 6.90 9.59 -11.77
N SER A 143 6.76 10.82 -11.28
CA SER A 143 7.33 11.23 -9.99
C SER A 143 6.75 10.41 -8.84
N HIS A 144 5.42 10.21 -8.81
CA HIS A 144 4.76 9.36 -7.82
C HIS A 144 5.20 7.89 -7.95
N ALA A 145 5.29 7.38 -9.18
CA ALA A 145 5.70 6.01 -9.44
C ALA A 145 7.15 5.74 -9.01
N ALA A 146 8.06 6.69 -9.25
CA ALA A 146 9.45 6.62 -8.81
C ALA A 146 9.60 6.80 -7.29
N PHE A 147 8.72 7.58 -6.66
CA PHE A 147 8.72 7.77 -5.22
C PHE A 147 8.44 6.47 -4.44
N ILE A 148 7.54 5.63 -4.93
CA ILE A 148 7.15 4.38 -4.25
C ILE A 148 8.34 3.44 -3.94
N PRO A 149 9.18 3.02 -4.90
CA PRO A 149 10.34 2.17 -4.62
C PRO A 149 11.40 2.86 -3.77
N VAL A 150 11.63 4.17 -3.98
CA VAL A 150 12.59 4.95 -3.19
C VAL A 150 12.17 4.98 -1.72
N LEU A 151 10.89 5.24 -1.45
CA LEU A 151 10.35 5.23 -0.09
C LEU A 151 10.44 3.83 0.54
N GLY A 152 10.15 2.78 -0.22
CA GLY A 152 10.31 1.39 0.25
C GLY A 152 11.74 1.09 0.71
N LEU A 153 12.75 1.47 -0.09
CA LEU A 153 14.17 1.32 0.26
C LEU A 153 14.58 2.18 1.46
N PHE A 154 14.04 3.40 1.55
CA PHE A 154 14.28 4.29 2.67
C PHE A 154 13.77 3.68 3.98
N VAL A 155 12.53 3.19 4.00
CA VAL A 155 11.96 2.55 5.19
C VAL A 155 12.71 1.26 5.54
N HIS A 156 13.18 0.50 4.54
CA HIS A 156 14.01 -0.67 4.80
C HIS A 156 15.31 -0.31 5.52
N SER A 157 16.00 0.74 5.06
CA SER A 157 17.23 1.23 5.70
C SER A 157 16.98 1.72 7.12
N LEU A 158 15.84 2.38 7.39
CA LEU A 158 15.43 2.76 8.74
C LEU A 158 15.17 1.54 9.62
N ALA A 159 14.49 0.52 9.11
CA ALA A 159 14.21 -0.70 9.84
C ALA A 159 15.50 -1.44 10.22
N GLU A 160 16.46 -1.56 9.30
CA GLU A 160 17.78 -2.13 9.59
C GLU A 160 18.53 -1.32 10.65
N THR A 161 18.53 0.00 10.53
CA THR A 161 19.22 0.89 11.47
C THR A 161 18.62 0.79 12.88
N ALA A 162 17.30 0.77 12.99
CA ALA A 162 16.61 0.61 14.27
C ALA A 162 16.92 -0.73 14.94
N LEU A 163 17.00 -1.82 14.17
CA LEU A 163 17.42 -3.12 14.69
C LEU A 163 18.86 -3.09 15.20
N ARG A 164 19.79 -2.50 14.44
CA ARG A 164 21.20 -2.35 14.84
C ARG A 164 21.35 -1.53 16.13
N MET A 165 20.63 -0.40 16.23
CA MET A 165 20.65 0.44 17.44
C MET A 165 20.14 -0.30 18.66
N ARG A 166 19.04 -1.07 18.52
CA ARG A 166 18.51 -1.92 19.60
C ARG A 166 19.55 -2.95 20.04
N ASP A 167 20.17 -3.64 19.10
CA ASP A 167 21.13 -4.70 19.41
C ASP A 167 22.40 -4.16 20.10
N ILE A 168 22.82 -2.93 19.78
CA ILE A 168 23.88 -2.21 20.50
C ILE A 168 23.46 -1.90 21.94
N GLY A 169 22.28 -1.33 22.14
CA GLY A 169 21.78 -0.95 23.46
C GLY A 169 21.51 -2.12 24.41
N THR A 170 21.32 -3.34 23.88
CA THR A 170 21.17 -4.56 24.70
C THR A 170 22.51 -5.19 25.12
N ARG A 171 23.64 -4.74 24.56
CA ARG A 171 24.98 -5.26 24.88
C ARG A 171 25.73 -4.43 25.92
N THR A 172 25.21 -3.26 26.27
CA THR A 172 25.68 -2.39 27.36
C THR A 172 24.89 -2.64 28.63
#